data_AF-A0A1X0A4E3-F1
#
_entry.id   AF-A0A1X0A4E3-F1
#
_cell.length_a   1.000
_cell.length_b   1.000
_cell.length_c   1.000
_cell.angle_alpha   90.00
_cell.angle_beta   90.00
_cell.angle_gamma   90.00
#
_symmetry.space_group_name_H-M   'P 1'
#
loop_
_entity.id
_entity.type
_entity.pdbx_description
1 polymer ?
#
loop_
_entity_poly.entity_id
_entity_poly.type
_entity_poly.pdbx_seq_one_letter_code
_entity_poly.pdbx_strand_id
1 'polypeptide(L)'
;MALGMILENGWPECDLVDCDYATIPGTPLRLPFQKGHPFIILQAFLRDLDQYIEPVMNARGITDEGSWTEDNSVYTSNHKGATAFDYNWDDHPMGRAGAGWDGSVLIAGDQVPAVQELLAWYEGMVFWGNNWSSPKDSMHFQMGYDTYGPANAARVQNFIDRKIRADGYSTWRRGGTARGGGVVPPVAVPVQTGLTANLLQSIGGYRKDMTLARYQALLPELIDAFHFADLNTIDRRAMGIAQLFHESGALRYQEEIADGSAYEGRTDLGNTQRGDGKRYKGRDFLQITGRSNYTALSAWAFARKIPGADSPTFFVDRPELLATDRFAFLGFAWYWTTRRNKAGQSLNDMADARNIDGATLMVNGGYNGLDSRKTFYARALAANADLLDPEPVDPLEELLMSDRKVPSASIYATPGEEDIPLVELLRAIDAALHRTAIVEPDAELGDPDAIDRMLRTAAGKGQYGTLPGPVNHAKAKLAKIAAANPPALLYVARAAKAGDVAALGVITDLQNTNPAVLQAFVAAQKGAN
;
A
#
# COMPACT_ATOMS: atom_id res chain seq x y z
N MET A 1 38.68 31.57 -6.87
CA MET A 1 38.20 30.66 -5.82
C MET A 1 38.50 31.33 -4.50
N ALA A 2 37.48 31.85 -3.83
CA ALA A 2 37.66 32.47 -2.52
C ALA A 2 38.23 31.41 -1.56
N LEU A 3 39.18 31.84 -0.72
CA LEU A 3 39.81 31.05 0.34
C LEU A 3 38.80 30.83 1.48
N GLY A 4 37.70 30.14 1.19
CA GLY A 4 36.71 29.75 2.18
C GLY A 4 37.26 28.65 3.09
N MET A 5 36.80 28.62 4.33
CA MET A 5 37.18 27.55 5.27
C MET A 5 36.69 26.19 4.75
N ILE A 6 37.41 25.12 5.10
CA ILE A 6 36.92 23.76 4.88
C ILE A 6 35.92 23.42 5.99
N LEU A 7 34.74 22.96 5.58
CA LEU A 7 33.63 22.62 6.47
C LEU A 7 33.75 21.18 6.96
N GLU A 8 32.85 20.81 7.86
CA GLU A 8 32.86 19.52 8.55
C GLU A 8 32.79 18.32 7.58
N ASN A 9 32.02 18.44 6.51
CA ASN A 9 31.92 17.41 5.45
C ASN A 9 33.05 17.44 4.42
N GLY A 10 34.05 18.31 4.60
CA GLY A 10 35.21 18.47 3.72
C GLY A 10 35.02 19.41 2.53
N TRP A 11 33.81 19.91 2.25
CA TRP A 11 33.56 20.90 1.20
C TRP A 11 33.95 22.31 1.65
N PRO A 12 34.32 23.21 0.71
CA PRO A 12 34.63 24.60 1.04
C PRO A 12 33.35 25.41 1.23
N GLU A 13 33.43 26.39 2.14
CA GLU A 13 32.45 27.48 2.26
C GLU A 13 32.21 28.20 0.93
N CYS A 14 30.98 28.71 0.74
CA CYS A 14 30.60 29.44 -0.46
C CYS A 14 29.61 30.57 -0.18
N ASP A 15 29.60 31.56 -1.06
CA ASP A 15 28.61 32.62 -1.04
C ASP A 15 27.35 32.21 -1.83
N LEU A 16 26.22 32.90 -1.63
CA LEU A 16 25.00 32.67 -2.41
C LEU A 16 25.20 32.79 -3.93
N VAL A 17 26.16 33.61 -4.38
CA VAL A 17 26.48 33.75 -5.81
C VAL A 17 27.09 32.47 -6.41
N ASP A 18 27.68 31.62 -5.57
CA ASP A 18 28.25 30.33 -5.94
C ASP A 18 27.23 29.19 -5.86
N CYS A 19 25.96 29.50 -5.57
CA CYS A 19 24.87 28.54 -5.47
C CYS A 19 23.97 28.54 -6.72
N ASP A 20 23.39 27.37 -7.00
CA ASP A 20 22.21 27.19 -7.84
C ASP A 20 21.01 26.84 -6.96
N TYR A 21 19.78 27.06 -7.46
CA TYR A 21 18.57 26.89 -6.66
C TYR A 21 17.85 25.59 -6.99
N ALA A 22 17.86 24.64 -6.06
CA ALA A 22 17.04 23.45 -6.16
C ALA A 22 15.57 23.79 -5.98
N THR A 23 14.73 23.12 -6.77
CA THR A 23 13.27 23.28 -6.77
C THR A 23 12.63 21.91 -6.74
N ILE A 24 11.44 21.84 -6.14
CA ILE A 24 10.54 20.69 -6.28
C ILE A 24 9.38 21.14 -7.19
N PRO A 25 9.23 20.56 -8.38
CA PRO A 25 8.13 20.91 -9.28
C PRO A 25 6.77 20.77 -8.59
N GLY A 26 5.94 21.81 -8.68
CA GLY A 26 4.65 21.87 -8.00
C GLY A 26 4.68 22.61 -6.65
N THR A 27 5.86 23.01 -6.17
CA THR A 27 6.00 23.77 -4.93
C THR A 27 6.73 25.10 -5.16
N PRO A 28 6.55 26.11 -4.28
CA PRO A 28 7.32 27.34 -4.31
C PRO A 28 8.74 27.20 -3.75
N LEU A 29 9.15 26.01 -3.27
CA LEU A 29 10.42 25.80 -2.58
C LEU A 29 11.62 26.13 -3.48
N ARG A 30 12.56 26.90 -2.91
CA ARG A 30 13.84 27.24 -3.56
C ARG A 30 14.97 27.16 -2.55
N LEU A 31 15.80 26.13 -2.65
CA LEU A 31 16.93 25.93 -1.75
C LEU A 31 18.27 26.16 -2.47
N PRO A 32 19.12 27.09 -2.01
CA PRO A 32 20.46 27.26 -2.56
C PRO A 32 21.35 26.05 -2.23
N PHE A 33 21.97 25.46 -3.25
CA PHE A 33 23.04 24.47 -3.09
C PHE A 33 24.27 24.91 -3.90
N GLN A 34 25.46 24.60 -3.40
CA GLN A 34 26.70 24.94 -4.09
C GLN A 34 26.74 24.34 -5.50
N LYS A 35 27.14 25.17 -6.48
CA LYS A 35 27.23 24.77 -7.88
C LYS A 35 28.10 23.53 -8.07
N GLY A 36 27.73 22.68 -9.02
CA GLY A 36 28.45 21.45 -9.36
C GLY A 36 27.83 20.21 -8.70
N HIS A 37 28.67 19.34 -8.15
CA HIS A 37 28.21 18.06 -7.58
C HIS A 37 27.19 18.21 -6.45
N PRO A 38 27.32 19.16 -5.49
CA PRO A 38 26.35 19.30 -4.41
C PRO A 38 24.95 19.60 -4.92
N PHE A 39 24.81 20.60 -5.81
CA PHE A 39 23.54 20.93 -6.43
C PHE A 39 22.88 19.73 -7.13
N ILE A 40 23.64 18.98 -7.93
CA ILE A 40 23.08 17.85 -8.71
C ILE A 40 22.57 16.73 -7.78
N ILE A 41 23.33 16.42 -6.73
CA ILE A 41 23.05 15.28 -5.83
C ILE A 41 21.96 15.66 -4.83
N LEU A 42 22.09 16.79 -4.14
CA LEU A 42 21.15 17.19 -3.10
C LEU A 42 19.79 17.58 -3.68
N GLN A 43 19.73 18.15 -4.89
CA GLN A 43 18.44 18.38 -5.58
C GLN A 43 17.70 17.07 -5.85
N ALA A 44 18.41 16.06 -6.36
CA ALA A 44 17.80 14.78 -6.65
C ALA A 44 17.33 14.08 -5.36
N PHE A 45 18.15 14.13 -4.31
CA PHE A 45 17.83 13.54 -3.01
C PHE A 45 16.63 14.22 -2.36
N LEU A 46 16.59 15.55 -2.37
CA LEU A 46 15.46 16.35 -1.90
C LEU A 46 14.14 15.94 -2.58
N ARG A 47 14.17 15.74 -3.91
CA ARG A 47 12.99 15.32 -4.68
C ARG A 47 12.60 13.85 -4.43
N ASP A 48 13.55 13.00 -4.08
CA ASP A 48 13.27 11.61 -3.73
C ASP A 48 12.65 11.49 -2.33
N LEU A 49 13.10 12.30 -1.37
CA LEU A 49 12.44 12.45 -0.07
C LEU A 49 10.99 12.90 -0.25
N ASP A 50 10.79 14.01 -0.96
CA ASP A 50 9.47 14.60 -1.19
C ASP A 50 8.49 13.65 -1.88
N GLN A 51 8.97 12.90 -2.88
CA GLN A 51 8.11 12.06 -3.69
C GLN A 51 7.82 10.69 -3.06
N TYR A 52 8.74 10.13 -2.26
CA TYR A 52 8.66 8.72 -1.85
C TYR A 52 8.74 8.45 -0.35
N ILE A 53 9.08 9.43 0.49
CA ILE A 53 9.27 9.21 1.93
C ILE A 53 8.40 10.16 2.76
N GLU A 54 8.54 11.47 2.53
CA GLU A 54 7.81 12.49 3.24
C GLU A 54 7.76 13.76 2.40
N PRO A 55 6.59 14.31 2.04
CA PRO A 55 6.52 15.54 1.27
C PRO A 55 7.02 16.76 2.05
N VAL A 56 7.60 17.73 1.34
CA VAL A 56 7.90 19.06 1.93
C VAL A 56 6.62 19.81 2.27
N MET A 57 5.57 19.65 1.45
CA MET A 57 4.31 20.33 1.66
C MET A 57 3.50 19.61 2.73
N ASN A 58 3.64 20.03 3.98
CA ASN A 58 2.97 19.43 5.13
C ASN A 58 1.96 20.41 5.78
N ALA A 59 1.49 20.11 6.99
CA ALA A 59 0.51 20.95 7.69
C ALA A 59 1.00 22.36 8.04
N ARG A 60 2.33 22.57 8.09
CA ARG A 60 3.00 23.85 8.34
C ARG A 60 3.26 24.63 7.06
N GLY A 61 3.11 24.00 5.90
CA GLY A 61 3.44 24.59 4.60
C GLY A 61 4.81 24.12 4.13
N ILE A 62 5.61 25.06 3.63
CA ILE A 62 6.99 24.87 3.13
C ILE A 62 7.78 26.07 3.67
N THR A 63 8.05 26.05 4.97
CA THR A 63 8.66 27.19 5.67
C THR A 63 9.84 26.78 6.56
N ASP A 64 10.10 25.48 6.66
CA ASP A 64 11.03 24.86 7.59
C ASP A 64 12.08 23.99 6.88
N GLU A 65 12.40 24.36 5.64
CA GLU A 65 13.54 23.87 4.89
C GLU A 65 14.60 24.95 4.75
N GLY A 66 15.86 24.59 4.97
CA GLY A 66 16.98 25.51 4.85
C GLY A 66 18.23 24.79 4.40
N SER A 67 19.00 25.41 3.50
CA SER A 67 20.20 24.78 2.93
C SER A 67 21.46 25.65 2.95
N TRP A 68 21.32 26.95 3.25
CA TRP A 68 22.46 27.85 3.34
C TRP A 68 22.25 28.95 4.39
N THR A 69 23.34 29.36 5.03
CA THR A 69 23.40 30.54 5.89
C THR A 69 24.77 31.20 5.81
N GLU A 70 24.81 32.53 5.92
CA GLU A 70 26.06 33.31 6.01
C GLU A 70 26.72 33.08 7.38
N ASP A 71 25.92 33.24 8.44
CA ASP A 71 26.31 33.06 9.83
C ASP A 71 25.69 31.79 10.42
N ASN A 72 26.49 31.01 11.15
CA ASN A 72 26.03 29.82 11.84
C ASN A 72 26.65 29.74 13.25
N SER A 73 25.89 29.23 14.21
CA SER A 73 26.39 29.00 15.59
C SER A 73 27.48 27.92 15.63
N VAL A 74 27.53 27.03 14.63
CA VAL A 74 28.60 26.04 14.44
C VAL A 74 29.59 26.56 13.40
N TYR A 75 30.83 26.79 13.84
CA TYR A 75 31.89 27.39 13.02
C TYR A 75 32.13 26.65 11.69
N THR A 76 32.13 25.30 11.70
CA THR A 76 32.36 24.44 10.53
C THR A 76 31.07 23.90 9.91
N SER A 77 29.94 24.59 10.10
CA SER A 77 28.62 24.13 9.62
C SER A 77 28.58 23.95 8.10
N ASN A 78 28.05 22.81 7.65
CA ASN A 78 27.93 22.47 6.23
C ASN A 78 26.89 23.34 5.49
N HIS A 79 25.99 24.00 6.23
CA HIS A 79 25.09 25.03 5.69
C HIS A 79 25.85 26.24 5.15
N LYS A 80 27.01 26.60 5.70
CA LYS A 80 27.82 27.74 5.19
C LYS A 80 28.37 27.50 3.78
N GLY A 81 28.46 26.23 3.37
CA GLY A 81 28.90 25.84 2.04
C GLY A 81 27.77 25.43 1.12
N ALA A 82 26.50 25.60 1.51
CA ALA A 82 25.35 25.12 0.74
C ALA A 82 25.50 23.63 0.31
N THR A 83 26.11 22.82 1.18
CA THR A 83 26.36 21.38 0.98
C THR A 83 25.58 20.53 1.98
N ALA A 84 24.59 21.13 2.63
CA ALA A 84 23.65 20.49 3.51
C ALA A 84 22.28 21.14 3.39
N PHE A 85 21.26 20.46 3.91
CA PHE A 85 19.96 21.04 4.16
C PHE A 85 19.30 20.38 5.37
N ASP A 86 18.47 21.16 6.04
CA ASP A 86 17.53 20.69 7.03
C ASP A 86 16.18 20.53 6.34
N TYR A 87 15.57 19.36 6.53
CA TYR A 87 14.29 18.97 5.94
C TYR A 87 13.22 18.96 7.03
N ASN A 88 12.06 19.58 6.79
CA ASN A 88 10.93 19.66 7.73
C ASN A 88 11.39 19.85 9.19
N TRP A 89 12.26 20.84 9.46
CA TRP A 89 13.01 20.89 10.72
C TRP A 89 12.10 20.99 11.96
N ASP A 90 10.88 21.52 11.80
CA ASP A 90 9.93 21.66 12.91
C ASP A 90 9.23 20.32 13.24
N ASP A 91 9.30 19.36 12.32
CA ASP A 91 8.81 17.99 12.49
C ASP A 91 9.91 17.05 13.03
N HIS A 92 11.19 17.31 12.72
CA HIS A 92 12.31 16.43 13.05
C HIS A 92 13.28 17.03 14.09
N PRO A 93 12.96 17.00 15.39
CA PRO A 93 13.77 17.69 16.40
C PRO A 93 15.14 17.05 16.61
N MET A 94 16.15 17.89 16.79
CA MET A 94 17.51 17.49 17.13
C MET A 94 17.59 16.77 18.50
N GLY A 95 18.52 15.83 18.63
CA GLY A 95 18.94 15.20 19.89
C GLY A 95 18.48 13.75 20.08
N ARG A 96 17.58 13.24 19.26
CA ARG A 96 17.11 11.83 19.30
C ARG A 96 17.24 11.18 17.92
N ALA A 97 17.56 9.88 17.94
CA ALA A 97 17.67 9.11 16.71
C ALA A 97 16.28 8.93 16.05
N GLY A 98 16.16 9.22 14.75
CA GLY A 98 14.93 9.05 13.97
C GLY A 98 13.78 9.94 14.43
N ALA A 99 14.08 11.08 15.08
CA ALA A 99 13.07 11.95 15.63
C ALA A 99 12.22 12.57 14.50
N GLY A 100 10.89 12.50 14.64
CA GLY A 100 9.94 13.04 13.66
C GLY A 100 9.70 12.18 12.43
N TRP A 101 10.43 11.07 12.26
CA TRP A 101 10.27 10.13 11.16
C TRP A 101 9.27 9.02 11.51
N ASP A 102 8.15 9.38 12.15
CA ASP A 102 7.13 8.46 12.68
C ASP A 102 5.85 8.40 11.84
N GLY A 103 5.87 8.98 10.64
CA GLY A 103 4.89 8.77 9.59
C GLY A 103 4.60 10.03 8.79
N SER A 104 4.37 9.85 7.49
CA SER A 104 3.89 10.89 6.58
C SER A 104 2.66 10.43 5.79
N VAL A 105 2.24 11.25 4.84
CA VAL A 105 1.21 10.87 3.86
C VAL A 105 1.69 9.80 2.88
N LEU A 106 3.00 9.55 2.76
CA LEU A 106 3.58 8.57 1.84
C LEU A 106 3.93 7.25 2.52
N ILE A 107 4.34 7.29 3.79
CA ILE A 107 4.76 6.11 4.54
C ILE A 107 4.15 6.17 5.94
N ALA A 108 3.42 5.11 6.30
CA ALA A 108 2.79 4.99 7.61
C ALA A 108 3.76 4.45 8.66
N GLY A 109 3.85 5.12 9.80
CA GLY A 109 4.72 4.71 10.90
C GLY A 109 6.20 5.01 10.63
N ASP A 110 7.09 4.17 11.14
CA ASP A 110 8.54 4.39 11.08
C ASP A 110 9.05 4.54 9.63
N GLN A 111 9.50 5.75 9.28
CA GLN A 111 10.05 6.09 7.98
C GLN A 111 11.57 5.88 7.91
N VAL A 112 12.24 5.65 9.05
CA VAL A 112 13.70 5.46 9.12
C VAL A 112 14.17 4.36 8.15
N PRO A 113 13.50 3.19 8.01
CA PRO A 113 13.91 2.18 7.05
C PRO A 113 13.94 2.66 5.60
N ALA A 114 12.97 3.49 5.20
CA ALA A 114 12.91 4.05 3.84
C ALA A 114 14.01 5.09 3.62
N VAL A 115 14.30 5.93 4.62
CA VAL A 115 15.43 6.88 4.56
C VAL A 115 16.76 6.11 4.44
N GLN A 116 16.93 5.02 5.19
CA GLN A 116 18.13 4.18 5.11
C GLN A 116 18.26 3.47 3.74
N GLU A 117 17.14 3.00 3.16
CA GLU A 117 17.12 2.45 1.80
C GLU A 117 17.58 3.49 0.77
N LEU A 118 17.05 4.72 0.87
CA LEU A 118 17.42 5.83 0.02
C LEU A 118 18.92 6.15 0.16
N LEU A 119 19.41 6.31 1.38
CA LEU A 119 20.83 6.57 1.66
C LEU A 119 21.74 5.46 1.12
N ALA A 120 21.34 4.19 1.28
CA ALA A 120 22.07 3.05 0.72
C ALA A 120 22.12 3.12 -0.81
N TRP A 121 21.02 3.51 -1.46
CA TRP A 121 20.97 3.69 -2.91
C TRP A 121 21.84 4.85 -3.39
N TYR A 122 21.98 5.92 -2.58
CA TYR A 122 22.86 7.04 -2.85
C TYR A 122 24.36 6.73 -2.64
N GLU A 123 24.73 5.49 -2.27
CA GLU A 123 26.12 5.01 -2.24
C GLU A 123 27.08 5.91 -1.43
N GLY A 124 26.59 6.52 -0.34
CA GLY A 124 27.37 7.41 0.50
C GLY A 124 27.61 8.82 -0.07
N MET A 125 26.92 9.19 -1.15
CA MET A 125 26.94 10.58 -1.68
C MET A 125 26.23 11.56 -0.75
N VAL A 126 25.23 11.08 0.01
CA VAL A 126 24.50 11.84 1.03
C VAL A 126 24.71 11.19 2.39
N PHE A 127 24.96 12.00 3.40
CA PHE A 127 25.04 11.61 4.80
C PHE A 127 23.86 12.20 5.58
N TRP A 128 23.36 11.46 6.55
CA TRP A 128 22.24 11.86 7.40
C TRP A 128 22.74 12.13 8.81
N GLY A 129 22.52 13.33 9.33
CA GLY A 129 22.93 13.79 10.66
C GLY A 129 22.40 12.92 11.80
N ASN A 130 21.33 12.16 11.56
CA ASN A 130 20.82 11.14 12.47
C ASN A 130 21.89 10.08 12.85
N ASN A 131 22.84 9.86 11.95
CA ASN A 131 23.92 8.89 12.11
C ASN A 131 25.14 9.46 12.86
N TRP A 132 25.16 10.74 13.23
CA TRP A 132 26.18 11.28 14.13
C TRP A 132 26.16 10.62 15.50
N SER A 133 27.30 10.68 16.20
CA SER A 133 27.43 10.17 17.56
C SER A 133 26.71 11.07 18.58
N SER A 134 26.88 12.39 18.48
CA SER A 134 26.17 13.40 19.25
C SER A 134 26.47 14.83 18.75
N PRO A 135 25.49 15.75 18.74
CA PRO A 135 24.05 15.47 18.81
C PRO A 135 23.59 14.72 17.56
N LYS A 136 22.55 13.89 17.70
CA LYS A 136 21.89 13.30 16.54
C LYS A 136 20.97 14.32 15.91
N ASP A 137 21.04 14.48 14.60
CA ASP A 137 20.28 15.52 13.91
C ASP A 137 19.41 14.92 12.80
N SER A 138 18.15 14.64 13.13
CA SER A 138 17.27 13.86 12.25
C SER A 138 16.73 14.65 11.05
N MET A 139 16.73 15.98 11.12
CA MET A 139 16.36 16.86 10.00
C MET A 139 17.50 17.05 8.99
N HIS A 140 18.75 16.85 9.43
CA HIS A 140 19.93 17.30 8.70
C HIS A 140 20.46 16.28 7.69
N PHE A 141 20.57 16.68 6.42
CA PHE A 141 21.21 15.91 5.36
C PHE A 141 22.35 16.71 4.74
N GLN A 142 23.45 16.05 4.38
CA GLN A 142 24.62 16.72 3.82
C GLN A 142 25.31 15.87 2.75
N MET A 143 26.19 16.51 1.97
CA MET A 143 27.16 15.78 1.15
C MET A 143 28.00 14.84 2.01
N GLY A 144 28.24 13.61 1.53
CA GLY A 144 29.06 12.64 2.24
C GLY A 144 30.52 13.08 2.41
N TYR A 145 31.18 12.67 3.49
CA TYR A 145 32.55 13.09 3.86
C TYR A 145 33.62 12.89 2.76
N ASP A 146 33.49 11.83 1.96
CA ASP A 146 34.45 11.50 0.90
C ASP A 146 33.97 11.94 -0.50
N THR A 147 33.28 13.07 -0.60
CA THR A 147 32.72 13.55 -1.87
C THR A 147 33.43 14.77 -2.44
N TYR A 148 34.32 15.42 -1.67
CA TYR A 148 35.09 16.57 -2.15
C TYR A 148 36.50 16.20 -2.60
N GLY A 149 37.06 17.01 -3.49
CA GLY A 149 38.46 16.96 -3.91
C GLY A 149 38.75 16.07 -5.14
N PRO A 150 39.94 16.23 -5.75
CA PRO A 150 40.28 15.56 -7.01
C PRO A 150 40.34 14.03 -6.89
N ALA A 151 40.65 13.50 -5.71
CA ALA A 151 40.67 12.06 -5.46
C ALA A 151 39.27 11.42 -5.53
N ASN A 152 38.22 12.17 -5.22
CA ASN A 152 36.85 11.68 -5.14
C ASN A 152 35.99 12.06 -6.36
N ALA A 153 36.40 13.08 -7.12
CA ALA A 153 35.62 13.65 -8.23
C ALA A 153 35.14 12.60 -9.25
N ALA A 154 35.99 11.63 -9.62
CA ALA A 154 35.61 10.58 -10.57
C ALA A 154 34.53 9.63 -10.01
N ARG A 155 34.59 9.31 -8.71
CA ARG A 155 33.58 8.48 -8.04
C ARG A 155 32.23 9.18 -8.00
N VAL A 156 32.23 10.45 -7.61
CA VAL A 156 31.02 11.27 -7.52
C VAL A 156 30.41 11.47 -8.91
N GLN A 157 31.23 11.75 -9.92
CA GLN A 157 30.75 11.88 -11.30
C GLN A 157 30.17 10.56 -11.84
N ASN A 158 30.80 9.42 -11.54
CA ASN A 158 30.28 8.11 -11.93
C ASN A 158 28.90 7.82 -11.32
N PHE A 159 28.66 8.23 -10.07
CA PHE A 159 27.33 8.15 -9.47
C PHE A 159 26.32 8.99 -10.25
N ILE A 160 26.64 10.27 -10.51
CA ILE A 160 25.76 11.19 -11.25
C ILE A 160 25.40 10.60 -12.61
N ASP A 161 26.40 10.13 -13.35
CA ASP A 161 26.22 9.62 -14.71
C ASP A 161 25.34 8.37 -14.75
N ARG A 162 25.44 7.49 -13.75
CA ARG A 162 24.67 6.24 -13.69
C ARG A 162 23.26 6.39 -13.12
N LYS A 163 23.06 7.36 -12.22
CA LYS A 163 21.90 7.36 -11.31
C LYS A 163 21.05 8.62 -11.34
N ILE A 164 21.58 9.73 -11.86
CA ILE A 164 20.86 11.01 -11.90
C ILE A 164 20.47 11.34 -13.33
N ARG A 165 19.24 11.82 -13.54
CA ARG A 165 18.69 12.23 -14.82
C ARG A 165 19.04 13.68 -15.14
N ALA A 166 18.92 14.06 -16.41
CA ALA A 166 19.19 15.43 -16.85
C ALA A 166 18.22 16.46 -16.26
N ASP A 167 16.98 16.06 -15.97
CA ASP A 167 15.93 16.91 -15.38
C ASP A 167 16.07 17.11 -13.85
N GLY A 168 17.13 16.56 -13.24
CA GLY A 168 17.44 16.71 -11.82
C GLY A 168 16.68 15.73 -10.91
N TYR A 169 16.05 14.70 -11.46
CA TYR A 169 15.52 13.57 -10.68
C TYR A 169 16.52 12.41 -10.67
N SER A 170 16.49 11.58 -9.64
CA SER A 170 17.23 10.30 -9.67
C SER A 170 16.46 9.24 -10.47
N THR A 171 17.09 8.09 -10.72
CA THR A 171 16.41 6.90 -11.25
C THR A 171 15.87 5.99 -10.13
N TRP A 172 16.04 6.35 -8.85
CA TRP A 172 15.57 5.54 -7.72
C TRP A 172 14.05 5.44 -7.72
N ARG A 173 13.52 4.20 -7.79
CA ARG A 173 12.09 3.82 -7.94
C ARG A 173 11.43 4.30 -9.24
N ARG A 174 11.80 5.49 -9.71
CA ARG A 174 11.29 6.22 -10.88
C ARG A 174 11.76 5.65 -12.23
N GLY A 175 12.95 5.07 -12.29
CA GLY A 175 13.60 4.72 -13.55
C GLY A 175 13.89 5.93 -14.44
N GLY A 176 14.08 5.70 -15.73
CA GLY A 176 14.36 6.71 -16.75
C GLY A 176 15.77 6.62 -17.35
N THR A 177 16.20 7.68 -18.03
CA THR A 177 17.53 7.75 -18.67
C THR A 177 18.49 8.57 -17.82
N ALA A 178 19.57 7.96 -17.34
CA ALA A 178 20.58 8.65 -16.55
C ALA A 178 21.46 9.56 -17.44
N ARG A 179 22.16 10.53 -16.84
CA ARG A 179 22.99 11.54 -17.55
C ARG A 179 24.11 10.92 -18.39
N GLY A 180 24.69 9.81 -17.94
CA GLY A 180 25.70 9.04 -18.67
C GLY A 180 25.13 8.11 -19.73
N GLY A 181 23.79 8.08 -19.92
CA GLY A 181 23.09 7.16 -20.79
C GLY A 181 22.64 5.87 -20.10
N GLY A 182 21.87 5.07 -20.82
CA GLY A 182 21.26 3.83 -20.31
C GLY A 182 19.85 4.05 -19.73
N VAL A 183 18.96 3.08 -19.97
CA VAL A 183 17.57 3.10 -19.49
C VAL A 183 17.47 2.22 -18.25
N VAL A 184 17.07 2.82 -17.13
CA VAL A 184 16.74 2.11 -15.89
C VAL A 184 15.23 1.89 -15.86
N PRO A 185 14.73 0.65 -15.80
CA PRO A 185 13.31 0.41 -15.64
C PRO A 185 12.84 0.91 -14.26
N PRO A 186 11.63 1.47 -14.14
CA PRO A 186 11.05 1.78 -12.84
C PRO A 186 10.93 0.48 -12.03
N VAL A 187 11.29 0.54 -10.76
CA VAL A 187 11.05 -0.56 -9.82
C VAL A 187 9.67 -0.33 -9.23
N ALA A 188 8.75 -1.27 -9.47
CA ALA A 188 7.46 -1.29 -8.77
C ALA A 188 7.73 -1.52 -7.29
N VAL A 189 7.72 -0.44 -6.51
CA VAL A 189 7.62 -0.56 -5.06
C VAL A 189 6.14 -0.76 -4.75
N PRO A 190 5.76 -1.76 -3.96
CA PRO A 190 4.41 -1.83 -3.44
C PRO A 190 4.23 -0.67 -2.46
N VAL A 191 3.84 0.49 -3.00
CA VAL A 191 3.02 1.43 -2.25
C VAL A 191 1.72 0.66 -1.99
N GLN A 192 1.21 0.66 -0.75
CA GLN A 192 -0.17 0.25 -0.54
C GLN A 192 -1.05 1.21 -1.35
N THR A 193 -1.36 0.83 -2.59
CA THR A 193 -2.32 1.53 -3.43
C THR A 193 -3.67 1.25 -2.82
N GLY A 194 -4.48 2.29 -2.60
CA GLY A 194 -5.79 2.16 -1.99
C GLY A 194 -6.14 3.18 -0.93
N LEU A 195 -7.44 3.37 -0.73
CA LEU A 195 -7.98 4.24 0.29
C LEU A 195 -7.62 3.69 1.67
N THR A 196 -6.70 4.36 2.36
CA THR A 196 -6.30 4.01 3.73
C THR A 196 -6.78 5.04 4.75
N ALA A 197 -6.78 4.65 6.02
CA ALA A 197 -7.10 5.57 7.12
C ALA A 197 -6.09 6.73 7.24
N ASN A 198 -4.82 6.49 6.91
CA ASN A 198 -3.78 7.53 6.87
C ASN A 198 -4.10 8.57 5.80
N LEU A 199 -4.52 8.11 4.62
CA LEU A 199 -4.92 8.99 3.54
C LEU A 199 -6.16 9.82 3.89
N LEU A 200 -7.15 9.21 4.54
CA LEU A 200 -8.32 9.94 5.04
C LEU A 200 -7.92 11.00 6.07
N GLN A 201 -7.02 10.66 7.00
CA GLN A 201 -6.53 11.61 7.99
C GLN A 201 -5.75 12.76 7.34
N SER A 202 -4.93 12.49 6.33
CA SER A 202 -4.17 13.52 5.62
C SER A 202 -5.07 14.48 4.84
N ILE A 203 -6.11 13.97 4.16
CA ILE A 203 -7.12 14.81 3.50
C ILE A 203 -7.85 15.67 4.56
N GLY A 204 -8.26 15.06 5.68
CA GLY A 204 -9.04 15.68 6.74
C GLY A 204 -8.28 16.72 7.57
N GLY A 205 -6.95 16.63 7.55
CA GLY A 205 -6.03 17.32 8.43
C GLY A 205 -5.99 16.70 9.83
N TYR A 206 -4.86 16.86 10.52
CA TYR A 206 -4.72 16.38 11.90
C TYR A 206 -5.73 17.09 12.82
N ARG A 207 -6.47 16.30 13.61
CA ARG A 207 -7.44 16.79 14.60
C ARG A 207 -7.33 15.95 15.86
N LYS A 208 -7.25 16.61 17.01
CA LYS A 208 -7.06 15.97 18.32
C LYS A 208 -8.16 14.94 18.65
N ASP A 209 -9.35 15.12 18.10
CA ASP A 209 -10.54 14.28 18.31
C ASP A 209 -10.80 13.30 17.17
N MET A 210 -10.02 13.34 16.09
CA MET A 210 -10.07 12.35 15.01
C MET A 210 -8.71 11.68 14.86
N THR A 211 -8.51 10.63 15.65
CA THR A 211 -7.31 9.80 15.65
C THR A 211 -7.26 8.88 14.44
N LEU A 212 -6.06 8.39 14.10
CA LEU A 212 -5.89 7.43 13.02
C LEU A 212 -6.72 6.15 13.27
N ALA A 213 -6.73 5.64 14.50
CA ALA A 213 -7.54 4.49 14.89
C ALA A 213 -9.04 4.72 14.64
N ARG A 214 -9.52 5.97 14.77
CA ARG A 214 -10.91 6.29 14.47
C ARG A 214 -11.21 6.27 12.98
N TYR A 215 -10.31 6.80 12.14
CA TYR A 215 -10.41 6.64 10.69
C TYR A 215 -10.35 5.16 10.27
N GLN A 216 -9.48 4.35 10.90
CA GLN A 216 -9.39 2.92 10.65
C GLN A 216 -10.71 2.19 10.95
N ALA A 217 -11.35 2.52 12.08
CA ALA A 217 -12.64 1.93 12.45
C ALA A 217 -13.78 2.28 11.47
N LEU A 218 -13.72 3.47 10.86
CA LEU A 218 -14.75 3.96 9.93
C LEU A 218 -14.50 3.57 8.47
N LEU A 219 -13.26 3.23 8.11
CA LEU A 219 -12.84 3.00 6.73
C LEU A 219 -13.67 1.93 6.00
N PRO A 220 -13.99 0.75 6.59
CA PRO A 220 -14.78 -0.27 5.88
C PRO A 220 -16.17 0.24 5.49
N GLU A 221 -16.84 0.94 6.40
CA GLU A 221 -18.20 1.47 6.19
C GLU A 221 -18.20 2.63 5.16
N LEU A 222 -17.11 3.39 5.08
CA LEU A 222 -16.93 4.41 4.04
C LEU A 222 -16.74 3.78 2.65
N ILE A 223 -15.95 2.71 2.55
CA ILE A 223 -15.73 1.97 1.30
C ILE A 223 -17.06 1.38 0.80
N ASP A 224 -17.83 0.73 1.67
CA ASP A 224 -19.17 0.22 1.36
C ASP A 224 -20.08 1.34 0.83
N ALA A 225 -20.07 2.51 1.48
CA ALA A 225 -20.85 3.65 1.02
C ALA A 225 -20.43 4.16 -0.36
N PHE A 226 -19.13 4.15 -0.67
CA PHE A 226 -18.62 4.48 -2.00
C PHE A 226 -19.10 3.49 -3.06
N HIS A 227 -19.13 2.19 -2.75
CA HIS A 227 -19.68 1.17 -3.64
C HIS A 227 -21.17 1.36 -3.87
N PHE A 228 -21.95 1.59 -2.81
CA PHE A 228 -23.38 1.85 -2.93
C PHE A 228 -23.69 3.09 -3.77
N ALA A 229 -22.79 4.08 -3.77
CA ALA A 229 -22.89 5.33 -4.50
C ALA A 229 -22.27 5.33 -5.92
N ASP A 230 -21.68 4.21 -6.36
CA ASP A 230 -20.96 4.11 -7.64
C ASP A 230 -19.80 5.14 -7.75
N LEU A 231 -19.09 5.34 -6.63
CA LEU A 231 -17.89 6.19 -6.54
C LEU A 231 -16.64 5.35 -6.85
N ASN A 232 -16.52 4.95 -8.11
CA ASN A 232 -15.48 4.04 -8.61
C ASN A 232 -14.37 4.72 -9.42
N THR A 233 -14.43 6.05 -9.57
CA THR A 233 -13.37 6.83 -10.21
C THR A 233 -12.74 7.79 -9.21
N ILE A 234 -11.51 8.23 -9.51
CA ILE A 234 -10.75 9.18 -8.70
C ILE A 234 -11.55 10.46 -8.49
N ASP A 235 -12.13 11.00 -9.56
CA ASP A 235 -12.88 12.26 -9.52
C ASP A 235 -14.16 12.13 -8.68
N ARG A 236 -14.85 11.00 -8.79
CA ARG A 236 -16.02 10.66 -7.99
C ARG A 236 -15.69 10.53 -6.51
N ARG A 237 -14.65 9.76 -6.15
CA ARG A 237 -14.23 9.61 -4.75
C ARG A 237 -13.73 10.91 -4.16
N ALA A 238 -12.93 11.68 -4.90
CA ALA A 238 -12.46 12.97 -4.44
C ALA A 238 -13.63 13.92 -4.14
N MET A 239 -14.63 13.97 -5.03
CA MET A 239 -15.84 14.79 -4.84
C MET A 239 -16.64 14.32 -3.61
N GLY A 240 -16.84 13.01 -3.48
CA GLY A 240 -17.55 12.41 -2.35
C GLY A 240 -16.90 12.74 -1.01
N ILE A 241 -15.59 12.50 -0.89
CA ILE A 241 -14.78 12.81 0.30
C ILE A 241 -14.88 14.30 0.63
N ALA A 242 -14.75 15.18 -0.36
CA ALA A 242 -14.78 16.62 -0.15
C ALA A 242 -16.12 17.11 0.45
N GLN A 243 -17.25 16.62 -0.06
CA GLN A 243 -18.56 16.96 0.47
C GLN A 243 -18.73 16.39 1.89
N LEU A 244 -18.43 15.10 2.06
CA LEU A 244 -18.59 14.39 3.32
C LEU A 244 -17.74 14.99 4.45
N PHE A 245 -16.48 15.33 4.17
CA PHE A 245 -15.56 15.90 5.14
C PHE A 245 -15.97 17.30 5.56
N HIS A 246 -16.57 18.09 4.65
CA HIS A 246 -17.11 19.37 5.06
C HIS A 246 -18.29 19.21 6.03
N GLU A 247 -19.29 18.40 5.66
CA GLU A 247 -20.54 18.27 6.44
C GLU A 247 -20.30 17.68 7.84
N SER A 248 -19.34 16.78 7.97
CA SER A 248 -19.06 16.07 9.22
C SER A 248 -17.91 16.66 10.06
N GLY A 249 -17.24 17.70 9.56
CA GLY A 249 -15.99 18.19 10.17
C GLY A 249 -14.85 17.17 10.12
N ALA A 250 -14.65 16.57 8.95
CA ALA A 250 -13.73 15.47 8.65
C ALA A 250 -14.02 14.20 9.48
N LEU A 251 -15.27 13.72 9.38
CA LEU A 251 -15.79 12.51 10.04
C LEU A 251 -15.82 12.58 11.57
N ARG A 252 -15.81 13.79 12.12
CA ARG A 252 -15.86 14.01 13.57
C ARG A 252 -17.27 13.90 14.14
N TYR A 253 -18.26 14.40 13.42
CA TYR A 253 -19.63 14.51 13.91
C TYR A 253 -20.58 13.59 13.13
N GLN A 254 -20.99 12.49 13.75
CA GLN A 254 -22.00 11.54 13.25
C GLN A 254 -23.43 11.96 13.60
N GLU A 255 -23.57 13.00 14.42
CA GLU A 255 -24.83 13.53 14.87
C GLU A 255 -24.69 15.04 15.07
N GLU A 256 -25.74 15.78 14.74
CA GLU A 256 -25.78 17.21 14.94
C GLU A 256 -25.65 17.56 16.42
N ILE A 257 -24.85 18.59 16.70
CA ILE A 257 -24.62 19.12 18.05
C ILE A 257 -25.91 19.73 18.63
N ALA A 258 -26.73 20.35 17.79
CA ALA A 258 -28.02 20.90 18.21
C ALA A 258 -29.00 19.79 18.63
N ASP A 259 -29.94 20.12 19.51
CA ASP A 259 -30.90 19.14 20.06
C ASP A 259 -32.05 18.79 19.10
N GLY A 260 -32.11 19.42 17.92
CA GLY A 260 -33.12 19.22 16.88
C GLY A 260 -34.46 19.95 17.11
N SER A 261 -34.63 20.69 18.21
CA SER A 261 -35.87 21.43 18.49
C SER A 261 -36.25 22.44 17.40
N ALA A 262 -35.26 22.99 16.69
CA ALA A 262 -35.47 23.89 15.55
C ALA A 262 -36.19 23.23 14.36
N TYR A 263 -36.21 21.90 14.28
CA TYR A 263 -36.90 21.16 13.22
C TYR A 263 -38.34 20.79 13.58
N GLU A 264 -38.80 21.09 14.79
CA GLU A 264 -40.16 20.77 15.23
C GLU A 264 -41.20 21.50 14.36
N GLY A 265 -42.19 20.76 13.86
CA GLY A 265 -43.26 21.32 13.02
C GLY A 265 -42.85 21.68 11.59
N ARG A 266 -41.60 21.42 11.17
CA ARG A 266 -41.13 21.65 9.79
C ARG A 266 -41.80 20.67 8.83
N THR A 267 -42.83 21.15 8.14
CA THR A 267 -43.64 20.36 7.20
C THR A 267 -42.87 19.93 5.96
N ASP A 268 -41.91 20.73 5.51
CA ASP A 268 -41.00 20.41 4.40
C ASP A 268 -40.04 19.26 4.74
N LEU A 269 -39.78 19.02 6.03
CA LEU A 269 -39.02 17.87 6.54
C LEU A 269 -39.93 16.68 6.91
N GLY A 270 -41.25 16.83 6.80
CA GLY A 270 -42.24 15.84 7.20
C GLY A 270 -42.44 15.73 8.72
N ASN A 271 -41.93 16.67 9.50
CA ASN A 271 -42.03 16.69 10.96
C ASN A 271 -43.40 17.23 11.39
N THR A 272 -44.45 16.43 11.20
CA THR A 272 -45.84 16.82 11.49
C THR A 272 -46.36 16.30 12.83
N GLN A 273 -45.60 15.43 13.51
CA GLN A 273 -45.97 14.88 14.80
C GLN A 273 -45.16 15.54 15.91
N ARG A 274 -45.78 15.67 17.10
CA ARG A 274 -45.10 16.25 18.26
C ARG A 274 -43.88 15.42 18.64
N GLY A 275 -42.72 16.07 18.74
CA GLY A 275 -41.43 15.47 19.09
C GLY A 275 -40.58 15.06 17.90
N ASP A 276 -41.08 15.24 16.67
CA ASP A 276 -40.36 14.86 15.44
C ASP A 276 -39.06 15.62 15.27
N GLY A 277 -38.99 16.89 15.69
CA GLY A 277 -37.79 17.70 15.52
C GLY A 277 -36.57 17.07 16.20
N LYS A 278 -36.72 16.71 17.48
CA LYS A 278 -35.66 16.03 18.24
C LYS A 278 -35.44 14.59 17.80
N ARG A 279 -36.52 13.88 17.49
CA ARG A 279 -36.47 12.46 17.09
C ARG A 279 -35.70 12.28 15.77
N TYR A 280 -35.92 13.16 14.80
CA TYR A 280 -35.33 13.12 13.46
C TYR A 280 -34.35 14.28 13.21
N LYS A 281 -33.55 14.62 14.21
CA LYS A 281 -32.43 15.57 14.06
C LYS A 281 -31.33 15.01 13.16
N GLY A 282 -30.39 15.86 12.73
CA GLY A 282 -29.28 15.47 11.86
C GLY A 282 -28.45 14.31 12.43
N ARG A 283 -28.35 13.21 11.66
CA ARG A 283 -27.47 12.06 11.93
C ARG A 283 -26.87 11.54 10.65
N ASP A 284 -25.80 10.77 10.81
CA ASP A 284 -24.85 10.39 9.77
C ASP A 284 -23.88 11.53 9.42
N PHE A 285 -22.87 11.23 8.61
CA PHE A 285 -21.85 12.19 8.22
C PHE A 285 -22.32 13.20 7.16
N LEU A 286 -23.47 13.00 6.52
CA LEU A 286 -24.12 13.97 5.63
C LEU A 286 -25.20 14.81 6.35
N GLN A 287 -25.54 14.48 7.60
CA GLN A 287 -26.54 15.13 8.44
C GLN A 287 -27.99 14.94 7.93
N ILE A 288 -28.41 13.70 7.65
CA ILE A 288 -29.80 13.41 7.30
C ILE A 288 -30.75 13.86 8.41
N THR A 289 -31.71 14.70 8.04
CA THR A 289 -32.63 15.38 8.97
C THR A 289 -34.07 15.26 8.50
N GLY A 290 -35.01 15.05 9.42
CA GLY A 290 -36.45 15.09 9.17
C GLY A 290 -37.10 13.73 8.89
N ARG A 291 -38.32 13.54 9.42
CA ARG A 291 -39.08 12.26 9.31
C ARG A 291 -39.15 11.75 7.88
N SER A 292 -39.44 12.63 6.92
CA SER A 292 -39.58 12.26 5.51
C SER A 292 -38.31 11.61 4.94
N ASN A 293 -37.13 12.17 5.26
CA ASN A 293 -35.85 11.65 4.81
C ASN A 293 -35.50 10.34 5.51
N TYR A 294 -35.75 10.23 6.82
CA TYR A 294 -35.59 8.97 7.55
C TYR A 294 -36.46 7.83 6.99
N THR A 295 -37.71 8.13 6.61
CA THR A 295 -38.60 7.18 5.94
C THR A 295 -38.06 6.76 4.58
N ALA A 296 -37.65 7.72 3.75
CA ALA A 296 -37.13 7.43 2.41
C ALA A 296 -35.81 6.62 2.45
N LEU A 297 -34.90 6.97 3.36
CA LEU A 297 -33.66 6.24 3.62
C LEU A 297 -33.93 4.79 4.05
N SER A 298 -34.87 4.60 4.98
CA SER A 298 -35.23 3.26 5.48
C SER A 298 -35.75 2.35 4.36
N ALA A 299 -36.67 2.87 3.54
CA ALA A 299 -37.21 2.13 2.40
C ALA A 299 -36.13 1.81 1.36
N TRP A 300 -35.24 2.76 1.08
CA TRP A 300 -34.12 2.59 0.15
C TRP A 300 -33.13 1.52 0.63
N ALA A 301 -32.78 1.55 1.92
CA ALA A 301 -31.83 0.60 2.53
C ALA A 301 -32.40 -0.82 2.55
N PHE A 302 -33.68 -0.96 2.92
CA PHE A 302 -34.38 -2.25 2.89
C PHE A 302 -34.48 -2.80 1.46
N ALA A 303 -34.85 -1.97 0.48
CA ALA A 303 -34.94 -2.39 -0.92
C ALA A 303 -33.59 -2.84 -1.51
N ARG A 304 -32.49 -2.23 -1.07
CA ARG A 304 -31.12 -2.63 -1.41
C ARG A 304 -30.57 -3.79 -0.59
N LYS A 305 -31.32 -4.29 0.40
CA LYS A 305 -30.91 -5.36 1.32
C LYS A 305 -29.61 -5.03 2.05
N ILE A 306 -29.46 -3.77 2.48
CA ILE A 306 -28.31 -3.34 3.27
C ILE A 306 -28.29 -4.13 4.59
N PRO A 307 -27.18 -4.81 4.96
CA PRO A 307 -27.15 -5.64 6.15
C PRO A 307 -27.40 -4.81 7.41
N GLY A 308 -28.39 -5.23 8.19
CA GLY A 308 -28.85 -4.55 9.39
C GLY A 308 -30.00 -3.55 9.17
N ALA A 309 -30.47 -3.33 7.93
CA ALA A 309 -31.68 -2.55 7.64
C ALA A 309 -32.90 -3.46 7.41
N ASP A 310 -33.36 -4.13 8.46
CA ASP A 310 -34.25 -5.29 8.36
C ASP A 310 -35.72 -4.98 8.01
N SER A 311 -36.11 -3.70 7.95
CA SER A 311 -37.47 -3.27 7.64
C SER A 311 -37.49 -1.97 6.83
N PRO A 312 -38.56 -1.70 6.04
CA PRO A 312 -38.70 -0.46 5.29
C PRO A 312 -38.89 0.78 6.18
N THR A 313 -39.05 0.62 7.48
CA THR A 313 -39.22 1.69 8.48
C THR A 313 -38.06 1.75 9.48
N PHE A 314 -36.98 0.99 9.25
CA PHE A 314 -35.92 0.75 10.23
C PHE A 314 -35.40 2.00 10.97
N PHE A 315 -35.04 3.07 10.24
CA PHE A 315 -34.56 4.32 10.84
C PHE A 315 -35.70 5.26 11.26
N VAL A 316 -36.95 5.01 10.88
CA VAL A 316 -38.11 5.71 11.47
C VAL A 316 -38.36 5.20 12.90
N ASP A 317 -38.21 3.89 13.08
CA ASP A 317 -38.42 3.19 14.35
C ASP A 317 -37.23 3.40 15.30
N ARG A 318 -36.01 3.35 14.77
CA ARG A 318 -34.73 3.49 15.49
C ARG A 318 -33.80 4.55 14.86
N PRO A 319 -34.18 5.84 14.89
CA PRO A 319 -33.44 6.90 14.21
C PRO A 319 -32.01 7.10 14.74
N GLU A 320 -31.77 6.80 16.01
CA GLU A 320 -30.46 6.89 16.67
C GLU A 320 -29.42 5.96 16.06
N LEU A 321 -29.82 4.83 15.47
CA LEU A 321 -28.89 3.91 14.83
C LEU A 321 -28.16 4.54 13.65
N LEU A 322 -28.73 5.57 13.03
CA LEU A 322 -28.10 6.29 11.93
C LEU A 322 -26.84 7.06 12.35
N ALA A 323 -26.64 7.30 13.67
CA ALA A 323 -25.42 7.88 14.20
C ALA A 323 -24.35 6.83 14.59
N THR A 324 -24.65 5.53 14.49
CA THR A 324 -23.67 4.47 14.77
C THR A 324 -22.75 4.25 13.58
N ASP A 325 -21.52 3.79 13.82
CA ASP A 325 -20.49 3.59 12.79
C ASP A 325 -20.99 2.77 11.61
N ARG A 326 -21.74 1.70 11.91
CA ARG A 326 -22.34 0.79 10.94
C ARG A 326 -23.25 1.49 9.92
N PHE A 327 -23.87 2.61 10.29
CA PHE A 327 -24.84 3.30 9.43
C PHE A 327 -24.45 4.76 9.14
N ALA A 328 -23.33 5.24 9.67
CA ALA A 328 -22.95 6.66 9.64
C ALA A 328 -22.64 7.21 8.24
N PHE A 329 -22.48 6.35 7.23
CA PHE A 329 -22.31 6.73 5.82
C PHE A 329 -23.52 6.40 4.94
N LEU A 330 -24.56 5.78 5.50
CA LEU A 330 -25.65 5.24 4.69
C LEU A 330 -26.54 6.35 4.12
N GLY A 331 -26.78 7.41 4.89
CA GLY A 331 -27.53 8.57 4.40
C GLY A 331 -26.75 9.32 3.32
N PHE A 332 -25.41 9.41 3.43
CA PHE A 332 -24.54 9.85 2.34
C PHE A 332 -24.77 9.04 1.06
N ALA A 333 -24.66 7.71 1.13
CA ALA A 333 -24.84 6.85 -0.05
C ALA A 333 -26.25 6.97 -0.65
N TRP A 334 -27.29 7.00 0.19
CA TRP A 334 -28.66 7.21 -0.25
C TRP A 334 -28.86 8.55 -0.96
N TYR A 335 -28.41 9.63 -0.33
CA TYR A 335 -28.57 10.96 -0.89
C TYR A 335 -27.79 11.09 -2.21
N TRP A 336 -26.56 10.60 -2.24
CA TRP A 336 -25.71 10.61 -3.43
C TRP A 336 -26.36 9.90 -4.61
N THR A 337 -26.92 8.71 -4.37
CA THR A 337 -27.55 7.91 -5.42
C THR A 337 -28.89 8.46 -5.89
N THR A 338 -29.68 9.06 -5.01
CA THR A 338 -31.08 9.44 -5.31
C THR A 338 -31.24 10.91 -5.71
N ARG A 339 -30.35 11.80 -5.26
CA ARG A 339 -30.45 13.23 -5.55
C ARG A 339 -30.25 13.51 -7.03
N ARG A 340 -31.12 14.35 -7.59
CA ARG A 340 -30.99 14.93 -8.93
C ARG A 340 -31.15 16.45 -8.86
N ASN A 341 -30.39 17.18 -9.68
CA ASN A 341 -30.60 18.62 -9.84
C ASN A 341 -31.81 18.89 -10.76
N LYS A 342 -32.14 20.17 -11.00
CA LYS A 342 -33.27 20.56 -11.84
C LYS A 342 -33.14 20.09 -13.31
N ALA A 343 -31.91 19.87 -13.78
CA ALA A 343 -31.63 19.36 -15.11
C ALA A 343 -31.61 17.81 -15.17
N GLY A 344 -31.94 17.13 -14.08
CA GLY A 344 -31.93 15.67 -14.00
C GLY A 344 -30.55 15.05 -13.84
N GLN A 345 -29.51 15.85 -13.59
CA GLN A 345 -28.14 15.36 -13.38
C GLN A 345 -27.95 14.88 -11.94
N SER A 346 -27.14 13.85 -11.79
CA SER A 346 -26.72 13.24 -10.53
C SER A 346 -25.48 13.92 -9.93
N LEU A 347 -25.13 13.54 -8.70
CA LEU A 347 -23.87 13.96 -8.09
C LEU A 347 -22.65 13.31 -8.78
N ASN A 348 -22.80 12.11 -9.37
CA ASN A 348 -21.76 11.53 -10.22
C ASN A 348 -21.49 12.38 -11.46
N ASP A 349 -22.53 12.91 -12.13
CA ASP A 349 -22.35 13.81 -13.27
C ASP A 349 -21.59 15.08 -12.89
N MET A 350 -21.82 15.61 -11.68
CA MET A 350 -21.06 16.75 -11.16
C MET A 350 -19.61 16.37 -10.88
N ALA A 351 -19.36 15.19 -10.33
CA ALA A 351 -18.02 14.72 -10.04
C ALA A 351 -17.22 14.42 -11.31
N ASP A 352 -17.82 13.76 -12.30
CA ASP A 352 -17.20 13.44 -13.60
C ASP A 352 -16.84 14.71 -14.39
N ALA A 353 -17.61 15.79 -14.21
CA ALA A 353 -17.30 17.10 -14.76
C ALA A 353 -16.36 17.94 -13.89
N ARG A 354 -15.86 17.41 -12.76
CA ARG A 354 -15.10 18.11 -11.71
C ARG A 354 -15.76 19.41 -11.23
N ASN A 355 -17.09 19.45 -11.25
CA ASN A 355 -17.90 20.61 -10.93
C ASN A 355 -18.21 20.68 -9.42
N ILE A 356 -17.21 21.09 -8.63
CA ILE A 356 -17.32 21.20 -7.16
C ILE A 356 -18.39 22.21 -6.73
N ASP A 357 -18.58 23.29 -7.49
CA ASP A 357 -19.58 24.32 -7.21
C ASP A 357 -21.00 23.75 -7.39
N GLY A 358 -21.23 22.98 -8.47
CA GLY A 358 -22.48 22.29 -8.74
C GLY A 358 -22.81 21.22 -7.70
N ALA A 359 -21.82 20.39 -7.34
CA ALA A 359 -21.98 19.39 -6.27
C ALA A 359 -22.33 20.05 -4.92
N THR A 360 -21.64 21.14 -4.58
CA THR A 360 -21.89 21.91 -3.35
C THR A 360 -23.30 22.48 -3.30
N LEU A 361 -23.76 23.08 -4.41
CA LEU A 361 -25.12 23.58 -4.52
C LEU A 361 -26.17 22.47 -4.35
N MET A 362 -25.90 21.28 -4.89
CA MET A 362 -26.80 20.13 -4.75
C MET A 362 -26.91 19.61 -3.32
N VAL A 363 -25.78 19.51 -2.60
CA VAL A 363 -25.68 18.99 -1.23
C VAL A 363 -26.19 20.01 -0.22
N ASN A 364 -25.67 21.25 -0.27
CA ASN A 364 -25.95 22.27 0.73
C ASN A 364 -27.18 23.13 0.40
N GLY A 365 -27.61 23.17 -0.87
CA GLY A 365 -28.63 24.12 -1.34
C GLY A 365 -28.11 25.54 -1.56
N GLY A 366 -26.79 25.76 -1.39
CA GLY A 366 -26.09 27.02 -1.58
C GLY A 366 -24.57 26.79 -1.67
N TYR A 367 -23.77 27.86 -1.52
CA TYR A 367 -22.30 27.79 -1.58
C TYR A 367 -21.64 27.88 -0.19
N ASN A 368 -22.39 27.67 0.89
CA ASN A 368 -21.83 27.71 2.23
C ASN A 368 -20.80 26.58 2.39
N GLY A 369 -19.61 26.94 2.85
CA GLY A 369 -18.50 26.00 3.03
C GLY A 369 -17.71 25.65 1.76
N LEU A 370 -18.03 26.26 0.62
CA LEU A 370 -17.40 25.96 -0.68
C LEU A 370 -15.86 25.97 -0.64
N ASP A 371 -15.26 26.97 0.00
CA ASP A 371 -13.79 27.08 0.06
C ASP A 371 -13.16 25.88 0.78
N SER A 372 -13.73 25.45 1.91
CA SER A 372 -13.25 24.27 2.61
C SER A 372 -13.49 22.97 1.83
N ARG A 373 -14.59 22.87 1.08
CA ARG A 373 -14.84 21.75 0.16
C ARG A 373 -13.79 21.72 -0.95
N LYS A 374 -13.44 22.87 -1.53
CA LYS A 374 -12.35 23.00 -2.51
C LYS A 374 -11.01 22.55 -1.93
N THR A 375 -10.71 22.90 -0.68
CA THR A 375 -9.50 22.44 0.01
C THR A 375 -9.46 20.92 0.16
N PHE A 376 -10.54 20.29 0.66
CA PHE A 376 -10.61 18.83 0.76
C PHE A 376 -10.56 18.17 -0.61
N TYR A 377 -11.22 18.75 -1.61
CA TYR A 377 -11.24 18.25 -2.97
C TYR A 377 -9.85 18.26 -3.62
N ALA A 378 -9.10 19.35 -3.45
CA ALA A 378 -7.73 19.43 -3.95
C ALA A 378 -6.81 18.38 -3.29
N ARG A 379 -6.92 18.19 -1.97
CA ARG A 379 -6.15 17.17 -1.24
C ARG A 379 -6.51 15.76 -1.69
N ALA A 380 -7.81 15.47 -1.86
CA ALA A 380 -8.26 14.18 -2.35
C ALA A 380 -7.81 13.93 -3.79
N LEU A 381 -7.94 14.90 -4.69
CA LEU A 381 -7.43 14.75 -6.07
C LEU A 381 -5.92 14.52 -6.13
N ALA A 382 -5.15 15.12 -5.22
CA ALA A 382 -3.70 14.91 -5.14
C ALA A 382 -3.34 13.45 -4.78
N ALA A 383 -4.22 12.74 -4.07
CA ALA A 383 -4.05 11.33 -3.75
C ALA A 383 -4.26 10.39 -4.95
N ASN A 384 -4.91 10.87 -6.02
CA ASN A 384 -5.03 10.15 -7.29
C ASN A 384 -5.52 8.70 -7.12
N ALA A 385 -4.75 7.71 -7.60
CA ALA A 385 -5.12 6.30 -7.56
C ALA A 385 -5.28 5.75 -6.13
N ASP A 386 -4.65 6.37 -5.14
CA ASP A 386 -4.76 5.97 -3.73
C ASP A 386 -6.16 6.27 -3.15
N LEU A 387 -7.01 7.01 -3.87
CA LEU A 387 -8.42 7.12 -3.49
C LEU A 387 -9.23 5.86 -3.78
N LEU A 388 -8.80 5.07 -4.76
CA LEU A 388 -9.55 3.89 -5.19
C LEU A 388 -9.49 2.81 -4.12
N ASP A 389 -10.23 1.74 -4.29
CA ASP A 389 -10.10 0.63 -3.36
C ASP A 389 -8.66 0.14 -3.34
N PRO A 390 -8.16 -0.32 -2.18
CA PRO A 390 -6.90 -1.01 -2.18
C PRO A 390 -6.91 -2.09 -3.23
N GLU A 391 -5.83 -2.15 -4.02
CA GLU A 391 -5.64 -3.26 -4.96
C GLU A 391 -5.90 -4.53 -4.16
N PRO A 392 -6.86 -5.36 -4.59
CA PRO A 392 -7.27 -6.50 -3.80
C PRO A 392 -6.03 -7.33 -3.52
N VAL A 393 -5.65 -7.41 -2.26
CA VAL A 393 -5.02 -8.61 -1.72
C VAL A 393 -6.00 -9.70 -2.16
N ASP A 394 -5.54 -10.64 -3.00
CA ASP A 394 -6.38 -11.67 -3.60
C ASP A 394 -7.41 -12.13 -2.53
N PRO A 395 -8.73 -12.18 -2.79
CA PRO A 395 -9.70 -12.61 -1.78
C PRO A 395 -9.33 -13.96 -1.13
N LEU A 396 -8.56 -14.78 -1.86
CA LEU A 396 -7.94 -15.99 -1.33
C LEU A 396 -6.80 -15.67 -0.35
N GLU A 397 -5.94 -14.70 -0.63
CA GLU A 397 -4.85 -14.22 0.22
C GLU A 397 -5.36 -13.52 1.50
N GLU A 398 -6.42 -12.71 1.44
CA GLU A 398 -7.11 -12.18 2.63
C GLU A 398 -7.67 -13.32 3.50
N LEU A 399 -8.30 -14.32 2.87
CA LEU A 399 -8.85 -15.50 3.54
C LEU A 399 -7.74 -16.39 4.14
N LEU A 400 -6.59 -16.50 3.48
CA LEU A 400 -5.40 -17.24 3.93
C LEU A 400 -4.62 -16.52 5.04
N MET A 401 -4.68 -15.19 5.11
CA MET A 401 -4.07 -14.38 6.18
C MET A 401 -5.02 -14.17 7.38
N SER A 402 -6.30 -14.52 7.25
CA SER A 402 -7.26 -14.39 8.34
C SER A 402 -7.06 -15.43 9.45
N ASP A 403 -7.36 -15.06 10.70
CA ASP A 403 -7.41 -15.99 11.85
C ASP A 403 -8.63 -16.94 11.82
N ARG A 404 -9.28 -17.09 10.66
CA ARG A 404 -10.50 -17.89 10.52
C ARG A 404 -10.19 -19.36 10.73
N LYS A 405 -10.83 -19.93 11.75
CA LYS A 405 -10.84 -21.38 11.98
C LYS A 405 -12.10 -22.01 11.39
N VAL A 406 -11.97 -23.24 10.93
CA VAL A 406 -13.06 -24.05 10.36
C VAL A 406 -12.97 -25.49 10.89
N PRO A 407 -14.09 -26.23 10.97
CA PRO A 407 -14.04 -27.64 11.31
C PRO A 407 -13.16 -28.42 10.34
N SER A 408 -12.40 -29.38 10.85
CA SER A 408 -11.59 -30.29 10.03
C SER A 408 -12.47 -31.02 9.02
N ALA A 409 -12.11 -30.94 7.74
CA ALA A 409 -12.77 -31.71 6.69
C ALA A 409 -12.27 -33.17 6.61
N SER A 410 -11.38 -33.57 7.52
CA SER A 410 -10.90 -34.94 7.60
C SER A 410 -12.06 -35.89 7.91
N ILE A 411 -12.18 -36.97 7.15
CA ILE A 411 -13.12 -38.06 7.44
C ILE A 411 -12.80 -38.81 8.74
N TYR A 412 -11.65 -38.53 9.35
CA TYR A 412 -11.22 -39.07 10.63
C TYR A 412 -11.28 -38.02 11.77
N ALA A 413 -11.86 -36.84 11.51
CA ALA A 413 -12.08 -35.84 12.53
C ALA A 413 -12.93 -36.40 13.67
N THR A 414 -12.47 -36.21 14.91
CA THR A 414 -13.22 -36.62 16.10
C THR A 414 -14.35 -35.62 16.35
N PRO A 415 -15.60 -36.06 16.61
CA PRO A 415 -16.68 -35.14 16.93
C PRO A 415 -16.34 -34.24 18.13
N GLY A 416 -16.33 -32.92 17.90
CA GLY A 416 -15.97 -31.93 18.92
C GLY A 416 -14.47 -31.64 19.06
N GLU A 417 -13.63 -32.13 18.15
CA GLU A 417 -12.22 -31.68 18.07
C GLU A 417 -12.11 -30.19 17.70
N GLU A 418 -10.99 -29.56 18.08
CA GLU A 418 -10.79 -28.13 17.88
C GLU A 418 -10.78 -27.74 16.39
N ASP A 419 -11.46 -26.64 16.05
CA ASP A 419 -11.42 -26.09 14.69
C ASP A 419 -9.99 -25.74 14.27
N ILE A 420 -9.65 -26.05 13.02
CA ILE A 420 -8.31 -25.83 12.45
C ILE A 420 -8.24 -24.50 11.69
N PRO A 421 -7.08 -23.82 11.63
CA PRO A 421 -6.90 -22.64 10.79
C PRO A 421 -7.18 -22.96 9.31
N LEU A 422 -7.93 -22.09 8.64
CA LEU A 422 -8.33 -22.28 7.24
C LEU A 422 -7.13 -22.40 6.29
N VAL A 423 -6.05 -21.67 6.57
CA VAL A 423 -4.78 -21.76 5.83
C VAL A 423 -4.16 -23.15 5.87
N GLU A 424 -4.27 -23.85 6.99
CA GLU A 424 -3.74 -25.21 7.14
C GLU A 424 -4.61 -26.23 6.40
N LEU A 425 -5.94 -26.04 6.40
CA LEU A 425 -6.84 -26.85 5.58
C LEU A 425 -6.54 -26.71 4.08
N LEU A 426 -6.35 -25.48 3.59
CA LEU A 426 -6.07 -25.21 2.18
C LEU A 426 -4.72 -25.76 1.73
N ARG A 427 -3.66 -25.60 2.55
CA ARG A 427 -2.35 -26.23 2.30
C ARG A 427 -2.45 -27.76 2.21
N ALA A 428 -3.26 -28.37 3.07
CA ALA A 428 -3.48 -29.81 3.04
C ALA A 428 -4.25 -30.27 1.78
N ILE A 429 -5.23 -29.49 1.31
CA ILE A 429 -5.97 -29.74 0.07
C ILE A 429 -5.03 -29.65 -1.14
N ASP A 430 -4.22 -28.60 -1.24
CA ASP A 430 -3.26 -28.42 -2.33
C ASP A 430 -2.22 -29.56 -2.37
N ALA A 431 -1.64 -29.91 -1.22
CA ALA A 431 -0.70 -31.01 -1.11
C ALA A 431 -1.33 -32.36 -1.52
N ALA A 432 -2.61 -32.58 -1.17
CA ALA A 432 -3.35 -33.76 -1.59
C ALA A 432 -3.59 -33.77 -3.11
N LEU A 433 -4.07 -32.67 -3.70
CA LEU A 433 -4.31 -32.54 -5.14
C LEU A 433 -3.03 -32.74 -5.95
N HIS A 434 -1.95 -32.04 -5.62
CA HIS A 434 -0.67 -32.17 -6.30
C HIS A 434 -0.15 -33.61 -6.27
N ARG A 435 -0.30 -34.31 -5.13
CA ARG A 435 0.09 -35.72 -5.02
C ARG A 435 -0.83 -36.64 -5.81
N THR A 436 -2.14 -36.62 -5.56
CA THR A 436 -3.05 -37.68 -5.99
C THR A 436 -3.77 -37.42 -7.31
N ALA A 437 -3.82 -36.17 -7.76
CA ALA A 437 -4.57 -35.78 -8.95
C ALA A 437 -3.67 -35.28 -10.10
N ILE A 438 -2.40 -34.96 -9.83
CA ILE A 438 -1.49 -34.39 -10.82
C ILE A 438 -0.22 -35.24 -10.94
N VAL A 439 0.68 -35.20 -9.95
CA VAL A 439 2.03 -35.77 -10.11
C VAL A 439 2.04 -37.30 -10.20
N GLU A 440 1.33 -38.02 -9.30
CA GLU A 440 1.31 -39.48 -9.39
C GLU A 440 0.55 -40.00 -10.64
N PRO A 441 -0.63 -39.47 -11.00
CA PRO A 441 -1.32 -39.87 -12.23
C PRO A 441 -0.54 -39.58 -13.53
N ASP A 442 0.09 -38.41 -13.65
CA ASP A 442 0.87 -38.08 -14.85
C ASP A 442 2.13 -38.95 -14.96
N ALA A 443 2.78 -39.25 -13.83
CA ALA A 443 3.87 -40.22 -13.79
C ALA A 443 3.38 -41.63 -14.15
N GLU A 444 2.18 -42.02 -13.74
CA GLU A 444 1.51 -43.28 -14.14
C GLU A 444 1.25 -43.34 -15.65
N LEU A 445 1.12 -42.21 -16.34
CA LEU A 445 1.03 -42.12 -17.80
C LEU A 445 2.41 -42.07 -18.49
N GLY A 446 3.49 -41.93 -17.73
CA GLY A 446 4.86 -41.89 -18.24
C GLY A 446 5.37 -40.48 -18.53
N ASP A 447 4.75 -39.44 -17.96
CA ASP A 447 5.19 -38.06 -18.12
C ASP A 447 6.61 -37.85 -17.53
N PRO A 448 7.57 -37.33 -18.32
CA PRO A 448 8.94 -37.11 -17.87
C PRO A 448 9.09 -36.12 -16.71
N ASP A 449 8.30 -35.04 -16.67
CA ASP A 449 8.41 -33.99 -15.65
C ASP A 449 7.88 -34.50 -14.30
N ALA A 450 6.74 -35.19 -14.31
CA ALA A 450 6.18 -35.83 -13.12
C ALA A 450 7.15 -36.87 -12.53
N ILE A 451 7.77 -37.71 -13.37
CA ILE A 451 8.77 -38.69 -12.93
C ILE A 451 10.03 -38.00 -12.37
N ASP A 452 10.51 -36.91 -12.97
CA ASP A 452 11.65 -36.13 -12.45
C ASP A 452 11.37 -35.55 -11.06
N ARG A 453 10.18 -34.97 -10.86
CA ARG A 453 9.75 -34.44 -9.55
C ARG A 453 9.73 -35.52 -8.48
N MET A 454 9.22 -36.71 -8.82
CA MET A 454 9.22 -37.84 -7.90
C MET A 454 10.65 -38.35 -7.62
N LEU A 455 11.53 -38.43 -8.63
CA LEU A 455 12.93 -38.84 -8.46
C LEU A 455 13.71 -37.86 -7.58
N ARG A 456 13.49 -36.55 -7.77
CA ARG A 456 14.05 -35.49 -6.93
C ARG A 456 13.61 -35.63 -5.48
N THR A 457 12.33 -35.95 -5.26
CA THR A 457 11.80 -36.21 -3.91
C THR A 457 12.40 -37.47 -3.31
N ALA A 458 12.50 -38.56 -4.07
CA ALA A 458 13.16 -39.80 -3.67
C ALA A 458 14.66 -39.64 -3.35
N ALA A 459 15.33 -38.66 -3.97
CA ALA A 459 16.71 -38.29 -3.70
C ALA A 459 16.90 -37.47 -2.41
N GLY A 460 15.82 -37.12 -1.70
CA GLY A 460 15.86 -36.22 -0.56
C GLY A 460 16.16 -34.76 -0.94
N LYS A 461 15.96 -34.39 -2.21
CA LYS A 461 16.17 -33.05 -2.77
C LYS A 461 14.84 -32.33 -3.03
N GLY A 462 13.71 -32.92 -2.62
CA GLY A 462 12.40 -32.29 -2.66
C GLY A 462 12.22 -31.27 -1.53
N GLN A 463 11.05 -30.61 -1.50
CA GLN A 463 10.73 -29.54 -0.53
C GLN A 463 10.95 -29.94 0.93
N TYR A 464 10.72 -31.22 1.27
CA TYR A 464 10.86 -31.76 2.62
C TYR A 464 12.23 -32.40 2.90
N GLY A 465 13.21 -32.17 2.02
CA GLY A 465 14.57 -32.67 2.18
C GLY A 465 14.63 -34.19 2.36
N THR A 466 15.41 -34.65 3.33
CA THR A 466 15.67 -36.07 3.61
C THR A 466 14.66 -36.72 4.56
N LEU A 467 13.51 -36.07 4.81
CA LEU A 467 12.51 -36.64 5.71
C LEU A 467 12.03 -38.03 5.22
N PRO A 468 12.03 -39.07 6.09
CA PRO A 468 11.79 -40.44 5.65
C PRO A 468 10.43 -40.67 4.99
N GLY A 469 9.36 -39.99 5.45
CA GLY A 469 8.00 -40.18 4.92
C GLY A 469 7.90 -39.87 3.42
N PRO A 470 8.16 -38.62 3.00
CA PRO A 470 8.11 -38.23 1.59
C PRO A 470 9.09 -39.01 0.70
N VAL A 471 10.33 -39.23 1.18
CA VAL A 471 11.36 -39.97 0.45
C VAL A 471 10.93 -41.41 0.19
N ASN A 472 10.47 -42.11 1.22
CA ASN A 472 10.07 -43.52 1.11
C ASN A 472 8.79 -43.68 0.27
N HIS A 473 7.83 -42.76 0.42
CA HIS A 473 6.61 -42.75 -0.39
C HIS A 473 6.94 -42.58 -1.88
N ALA A 474 7.77 -41.59 -2.23
CA ALA A 474 8.17 -41.35 -3.62
C ALA A 474 8.90 -42.55 -4.23
N LYS A 475 9.86 -43.15 -3.50
CA LYS A 475 10.57 -44.37 -3.95
C LYS A 475 9.62 -45.53 -4.20
N ALA A 476 8.75 -45.83 -3.23
CA ALA A 476 7.83 -46.95 -3.31
C ALA A 476 6.82 -46.78 -4.46
N LYS A 477 6.32 -45.56 -4.67
CA LYS A 477 5.37 -45.26 -5.74
C LYS A 477 6.05 -45.30 -7.12
N LEU A 478 7.23 -44.71 -7.27
CA LEU A 478 8.02 -44.78 -8.51
C LEU A 478 8.33 -46.22 -8.93
N ALA A 479 8.72 -47.09 -7.98
CA ALA A 479 8.98 -48.49 -8.27
C ALA A 479 7.72 -49.19 -8.79
N LYS A 480 6.55 -48.92 -8.21
CA LYS A 480 5.26 -49.46 -8.69
C LYS A 480 4.89 -48.94 -10.08
N ILE A 481 5.05 -47.63 -10.32
CA ILE A 481 4.76 -47.01 -11.63
C ILE A 481 5.67 -47.60 -12.70
N ALA A 482 6.97 -47.70 -12.43
CA ALA A 482 7.94 -48.29 -13.35
C ALA A 482 7.66 -49.78 -13.61
N ALA A 483 7.13 -50.52 -12.62
CA ALA A 483 6.71 -51.91 -12.85
C ALA A 483 5.52 -52.02 -13.81
N ALA A 484 4.59 -51.06 -13.75
CA ALA A 484 3.32 -51.11 -14.46
C ALA A 484 3.33 -50.42 -15.83
N ASN A 485 4.24 -49.46 -16.06
CA ASN A 485 4.28 -48.62 -17.25
C ASN A 485 5.66 -48.64 -17.94
N PRO A 486 5.79 -49.24 -19.15
CA PRO A 486 7.05 -49.32 -19.88
C PRO A 486 7.72 -47.97 -20.25
N PRO A 487 7.01 -46.93 -20.74
CA PRO A 487 7.55 -45.57 -20.85
C PRO A 487 8.18 -45.03 -19.58
N ALA A 488 7.51 -45.16 -18.43
CA ALA A 488 8.04 -44.70 -17.16
C ALA A 488 9.31 -45.49 -16.75
N LEU A 489 9.28 -46.81 -16.94
CA LEU A 489 10.46 -47.67 -16.72
C LEU A 489 11.65 -47.28 -17.59
N LEU A 490 11.41 -46.95 -18.86
CA LEU A 490 12.44 -46.50 -19.78
C LEU A 490 13.07 -45.17 -19.33
N TYR A 491 12.25 -44.23 -18.84
CA TYR A 491 12.75 -42.95 -18.32
C TYR A 491 13.61 -43.15 -17.06
N VAL A 492 13.11 -43.89 -16.08
CA VAL A 492 13.85 -44.20 -14.84
C VAL A 492 15.14 -44.95 -15.15
N ALA A 493 15.11 -45.91 -16.07
CA ALA A 493 16.31 -46.65 -16.49
C ALA A 493 17.34 -45.75 -17.20
N ARG A 494 16.90 -44.78 -18.00
CA ARG A 494 17.79 -43.78 -18.63
C ARG A 494 18.44 -42.87 -17.60
N ALA A 495 17.66 -42.37 -16.63
CA ALA A 495 18.18 -41.56 -15.54
C ALA A 495 19.20 -42.33 -14.68
N ALA A 496 18.90 -43.59 -14.36
CA ALA A 496 19.82 -44.49 -13.66
C ALA A 496 21.12 -44.72 -14.46
N LYS A 497 21.02 -44.94 -15.77
CA LYS A 497 22.18 -45.08 -16.67
C LYS A 497 23.02 -43.80 -16.74
N ALA A 498 22.39 -42.63 -16.60
CA ALA A 498 23.05 -41.33 -16.53
C ALA A 498 23.70 -41.04 -15.16
N GLY A 499 23.56 -41.95 -14.18
CA GLY A 499 24.18 -41.84 -12.87
C GLY A 499 23.30 -41.29 -11.76
N ASP A 500 21.99 -41.13 -11.98
CA ASP A 500 21.07 -40.72 -10.91
C ASP A 500 20.94 -41.82 -9.84
N VAL A 501 21.44 -41.52 -8.63
CA VAL A 501 21.48 -42.45 -7.49
C VAL A 501 20.08 -42.81 -6.99
N ALA A 502 19.11 -41.89 -7.07
CA ALA A 502 17.74 -42.19 -6.66
C ALA A 502 17.05 -43.09 -7.67
N ALA A 503 17.28 -42.86 -8.97
CA ALA A 503 16.79 -43.75 -10.02
C ALA A 503 17.42 -45.15 -9.93
N LEU A 504 18.72 -45.25 -9.63
CA LEU A 504 19.39 -46.52 -9.36
C LEU A 504 18.77 -47.24 -8.16
N GLY A 505 18.44 -46.50 -7.10
CA GLY A 505 17.73 -47.02 -5.94
C GLY A 505 16.34 -47.58 -6.30
N VAL A 506 15.57 -46.84 -7.11
CA VAL A 506 14.25 -47.27 -7.60
C VAL A 506 14.37 -48.54 -8.46
N ILE A 507 15.36 -48.63 -9.35
CA ILE A 507 15.60 -49.85 -10.15
C ILE A 507 16.00 -51.03 -9.26
N THR A 508 16.78 -50.79 -8.20
CA THR A 508 17.15 -51.81 -7.23
C THR A 508 15.92 -52.31 -6.46
N ASP A 509 15.07 -51.40 -6.00
CA ASP A 509 13.81 -51.74 -5.32
C ASP A 509 12.87 -52.52 -6.24
N LEU A 510 12.79 -52.13 -7.52
CA LEU A 510 12.03 -52.85 -8.53
C LEU A 510 12.62 -54.24 -8.81
N GLN A 511 13.94 -54.39 -8.91
CA GLN A 511 14.59 -55.68 -9.09
C GLN A 511 14.31 -56.63 -7.92
N ASN A 512 14.24 -56.10 -6.71
CA ASN A 512 13.93 -56.90 -5.52
C ASN A 512 12.45 -57.29 -5.43
N THR A 513 11.54 -56.41 -5.89
CA THR A 513 10.09 -56.61 -5.72
C THR A 513 9.41 -57.25 -6.94
N ASN A 514 9.86 -56.95 -8.16
CA ASN A 514 9.31 -57.45 -9.43
C ASN A 514 10.42 -57.74 -10.47
N PRO A 515 11.34 -58.69 -10.22
CA PRO A 515 12.49 -58.98 -11.09
C PRO A 515 12.09 -59.39 -12.52
N ALA A 516 10.95 -60.06 -12.69
CA ALA A 516 10.47 -60.53 -13.99
C ALA A 516 10.17 -59.37 -14.96
N VAL A 517 9.65 -58.24 -14.46
CA VAL A 517 9.34 -57.06 -15.28
C VAL A 517 10.63 -56.44 -15.82
N LEU A 518 11.65 -56.30 -14.98
CA LEU A 518 12.93 -55.75 -15.42
C LEU A 518 13.62 -56.68 -16.43
N GLN A 519 13.57 -58.00 -16.22
CA GLN A 519 14.09 -58.97 -17.17
C GLN A 519 13.38 -58.90 -18.53
N ALA A 520 12.05 -58.79 -18.53
CA ALA A 520 11.25 -58.64 -19.76
C ALA A 520 11.58 -57.33 -20.48
N PHE A 521 11.71 -56.22 -19.75
CA PHE A 521 12.12 -54.93 -20.31
C PHE A 521 13.51 -55.00 -20.94
N VAL A 522 14.50 -55.58 -20.23
CA VAL A 522 15.86 -55.77 -20.75
C VAL A 522 15.88 -56.67 -21.99
N ALA A 523 15.08 -57.75 -22.00
CA ALA A 523 14.96 -58.62 -23.17
C ALA A 523 14.34 -57.89 -24.37
N ALA A 524 13.31 -57.06 -24.15
CA ALA A 524 12.68 -56.25 -25.20
C ALA A 524 13.64 -55.19 -25.79
N GLN A 525 14.51 -54.60 -24.98
CA GLN A 525 15.54 -53.67 -25.47
C GLN A 525 16.64 -54.39 -26.26
N LYS A 526 17.03 -55.62 -25.87
CA LYS A 526 18.03 -56.43 -26.60
C LYS A 526 17.56 -56.92 -28.00
N GLY A 527 16.26 -56.87 -28.28
CA GLY A 527 15.68 -57.16 -29.60
C GLY A 527 15.59 -55.95 -30.55
N ALA A 528 15.90 -54.75 -30.06
CA ALA A 528 15.87 -53.49 -30.80
C ALA A 528 17.25 -52.82 -30.73
N ASN A 529 18.28 -53.49 -31.28
CA ASN A 529 19.69 -53.07 -31.44
C ASN A 529 20.30 -52.19 -30.34
#